data_AF-A0A450XE84-F1
#
_entry.id   AF-A0A450XE84-F1
#
_cell.length_a   1.000
_cell.length_b   1.000
_cell.length_c   1.000
_cell.angle_alpha   90.00
_cell.angle_beta   90.00
_cell.angle_gamma   90.00
#
_symmetry.space_group_name_H-M   'P 1'
#
loop_
_entity.id
_entity.type
_entity.pdbx_description
1 polymer ?
#
loop_
_entity_poly.entity_id
_entity_poly.type
_entity_poly.pdbx_seq_one_letter_code
_entity_poly.pdbx_strand_id
1 'polypeptide(L)' 'SVSMDMWPAFINATLESIPGAEEKIAFDKFHVAKYLGEAVDKVRREEHKAL' A
#
# COMPACT_ATOMS: atom_id res chain seq x y z
N SER A 1 8.28 -15.68 -2.21
CA SER A 1 7.57 -14.38 -2.12
C SER A 1 8.26 -13.51 -1.08
N VAL A 2 8.15 -12.18 -1.19
CA VAL A 2 8.69 -11.18 -0.28
C VAL A 2 7.51 -10.34 0.23
N SER A 3 7.29 -10.32 1.55
CA SER A 3 6.27 -9.48 2.16
C SER A 3 6.85 -8.11 2.49
N MET A 4 6.20 -7.00 2.07
CA MET A 4 6.72 -5.65 2.33
C MET A 4 5.64 -4.57 2.39
N ASP A 5 6.05 -3.39 2.86
CA ASP A 5 5.30 -2.13 2.79
C ASP A 5 5.23 -1.61 1.33
N MET A 6 4.24 -0.78 1.05
CA MET A 6 4.01 -0.11 -0.24
C MET A 6 4.92 1.11 -0.48
N TRP A 7 5.93 1.34 0.37
CA TRP A 7 6.83 2.48 0.20
C TRP A 7 7.71 2.31 -1.06
N PRO A 8 7.77 3.29 -1.99
CA PRO A 8 8.49 3.13 -3.25
C PRO A 8 9.97 2.78 -3.11
N ALA A 9 10.63 3.21 -2.03
CA ALA A 9 12.03 2.86 -1.77
C ALA A 9 12.22 1.34 -1.60
N PHE A 10 11.33 0.66 -0.86
CA PHE A 10 11.41 -0.79 -0.66
C PHE A 10 11.04 -1.56 -1.93
N ILE A 11 10.04 -1.06 -2.67
CA ILE A 11 9.64 -1.64 -3.97
C ILE A 11 10.83 -1.58 -4.94
N ASN A 12 11.41 -0.40 -5.16
CA ASN A 12 12.52 -0.21 -6.09
C ASN A 12 13.74 -1.05 -5.71
N ALA A 13 14.13 -1.03 -4.43
CA ALA A 13 15.24 -1.85 -3.96
C ALA A 13 15.02 -3.36 -4.21
N THR A 14 13.79 -3.84 -4.05
CA THR A 14 13.45 -5.25 -4.32
C THR A 14 13.48 -5.55 -5.82
N LEU A 15 12.92 -4.67 -6.65
CA LEU A 15 12.93 -4.81 -8.11
C LEU A 15 14.34 -4.88 -8.68
N GLU A 16 15.25 -4.05 -8.17
CA GLU A 16 16.66 -4.03 -8.59
C GLU A 16 17.44 -5.26 -8.10
N SER A 17 17.11 -5.78 -6.92
CA SER A 17 17.92 -6.81 -6.26
C SER A 17 17.48 -8.24 -6.55
N ILE A 18 16.22 -8.46 -6.95
CA ILE A 18 15.65 -9.81 -7.07
C ILE A 18 15.14 -10.06 -8.50
N PRO A 19 15.70 -11.03 -9.23
CA PRO A 19 15.17 -11.44 -10.53
C PRO A 19 13.71 -11.89 -10.42
N GLY A 20 12.84 -11.34 -11.26
CA GLY A 20 11.40 -11.62 -11.22
C GLY A 20 10.73 -11.13 -9.93
N ALA A 21 11.22 -10.04 -9.35
CA ALA A 21 10.67 -9.44 -8.13
C ALA A 21 9.18 -9.10 -8.25
N GLU A 22 8.72 -8.65 -9.41
CA GLU A 22 7.31 -8.25 -9.64
C GLU A 22 6.32 -9.36 -9.27
N GLU A 23 6.63 -10.62 -9.62
CA GLU A 23 5.79 -11.78 -9.30
C GLU A 23 5.95 -12.25 -7.85
N LYS A 24 6.97 -11.75 -7.15
CA LYS A 24 7.35 -12.19 -5.80
C LYS A 24 6.91 -11.22 -4.71
N ILE A 25 6.68 -9.95 -5.03
CA ILE A 25 6.24 -8.93 -4.08
C ILE A 25 4.81 -9.23 -3.61
N ALA A 26 4.63 -9.30 -2.30
CA ALA A 26 3.34 -9.36 -1.65
C ALA A 26 3.24 -8.20 -0.65
N PHE A 27 2.25 -7.33 -0.81
CA PHE A 27 2.02 -6.28 0.18
C PHE A 27 1.36 -6.87 1.42
N ASP A 28 1.84 -6.48 2.60
CA ASP A 28 1.21 -6.96 3.82
C ASP A 28 -0.20 -6.36 4.00
N LYS A 29 -1.07 -7.15 4.63
CA LYS A 29 -2.49 -6.80 4.80
C LYS A 29 -2.70 -5.57 5.67
N PHE A 30 -1.77 -5.27 6.58
CA PHE A 30 -1.91 -4.17 7.52
C PHE A 30 -1.81 -2.83 6.79
N HIS A 31 -0.75 -2.63 5.99
CA HIS A 31 -0.57 -1.38 5.25
C HIS A 31 -1.69 -1.17 4.21
N VAL A 32 -2.13 -2.25 3.54
CA VAL A 32 -3.25 -2.20 2.60
C VAL A 32 -4.55 -1.78 3.28
N ALA A 33 -4.90 -2.41 4.42
CA ALA A 33 -6.11 -2.09 5.15
C ALA A 33 -6.09 -0.67 5.74
N LYS A 34 -4.92 -0.23 6.24
CA LYS A 34 -4.72 1.12 6.75
C LYS A 34 -4.98 2.16 5.66
N TYR A 35 -4.36 2.00 4.48
CA TYR A 35 -4.49 2.93 3.37
C TYR A 35 -5.95 3.03 2.89
N LEU A 36 -6.64 1.88 2.79
CA LEU A 36 -8.06 1.86 2.47
C LEU A 36 -8.90 2.58 3.53
N GLY A 37 -8.62 2.33 4.81
CA GLY A 37 -9.33 2.98 5.92
C GLY A 37 -9.18 4.50 5.91
N GLU A 38 -7.97 5.00 5.67
CA GLU A 38 -7.69 6.44 5.56
C GLU A 38 -8.43 7.08 4.37
N ALA A 39 -8.47 6.40 3.21
CA ALA A 39 -9.21 6.88 2.04
C ALA A 39 -10.71 6.97 2.31
N VAL A 40 -11.28 5.95 2.96
CA VAL A 40 -12.71 5.95 3.32
C VAL A 40 -13.03 7.02 4.37
N ASP A 41 -12.18 7.19 5.39
CA ASP A 41 -12.36 8.24 6.41
C ASP A 41 -12.31 9.65 5.79
N LYS A 42 -11.42 9.88 4.82
CA LYS A 42 -11.36 11.14 4.08
C LYS A 42 -12.69 11.46 3.38
N VAL A 43 -13.21 10.53 2.59
CA VAL A 43 -14.48 10.72 1.87
C VAL A 43 -15.63 10.96 2.84
N ARG A 44 -15.72 10.17 3.92
CA ARG A 44 -16.74 10.35 4.97
C ARG A 44 -16.72 11.75 5.58
N ARG A 45 -15.53 12.29 5.86
CA ARG A 45 -15.38 13.64 6.41
C ARG A 45 -15.80 14.72 5.41
N GLU A 46 -15.51 14.54 4.13
CA GLU A 46 -15.93 15.46 3.07
C GLU A 46 -17.46 15.47 2.91
N GLU A 47 -18.08 14.28 2.85
CA GLU A 47 -19.54 14.13 2.79
C GLU A 47 -20.23 14.71 4.03
N HIS A 48 -19.72 14.43 5.24
CA HIS A 48 -20.31 14.94 6.47
C HIS A 48 -20.19 16.46 6.62
N LYS A 49 -19.18 17.09 6.03
CA LYS A 49 -19.06 18.56 6.04
C LYS A 49 -20.06 19.26 5.13
N ALA A 50 -20.61 18.54 4.15
CA ALA A 50 -21.59 19.06 3.20
C ALA A 50 -23.05 18.91 3.67
N LEU A 51 -23.28 18.24 4.81
CA LEU A 51 -24.56 18.13 5.51
C LEU A 51 -24.77 19.32 6.46
#